data_AF-A0A8S9PWG1-F1
#
_entry.id   AF-A0A8S9PWG1-F1
#
_cell.length_a   1.000
_cell.length_b   1.000
_cell.length_c   1.000
_cell.angle_alpha   90.00
_cell.angle_beta   90.00
_cell.angle_gamma   90.00
#
_symmetry.space_group_name_H-M   'P 1'
#
loop_
_entity.id
_entity.type
_entity.pdbx_description
1 polymer ?
#
loop_
_entity_poly.entity_id
_entity_poly.type
_entity_poly.pdbx_seq_one_letter_code
_entity_poly.pdbx_strand_id
1 'polypeptide(L)'
;MADQSRSSLNRSRRRMFSEIDHSFGEHYHFRPRVPFISFHDRLQRTRLLFSNTVPIIGRYSRRHHNEEAAIGYRYLCLRGFVVQGSLDPKEPVLDHVFRVFDSIGWSYTMMHVHPFCPRVVREFISNKPFDDEGVLIRGYVFQFTPAVINRLMMTPAVEYSFEWKDVDLNQAISHLTGDQCSGWTGFNLNALINPFQALYCVCELNWLPGPESDSMIKNRLRLLYAVAKLNKINFGLLVYDQVIEMTRKTKWDTNLIFPNLIYQLLMIQREVPLLPGDEEPIGRGLPIQGLAGDTSGPRGCRRLY
;
A
#
# COMPACT_ATOMS: atom_id res chain seq x y z
N MET A 1 -48.51 -15.76 2.99
CA MET A 1 -48.18 -14.31 2.99
C MET A 1 -46.79 -14.07 3.59
N ALA A 2 -45.72 -14.55 2.97
CA ALA A 2 -44.37 -14.47 3.57
C ALA A 2 -43.24 -14.29 2.54
N ASP A 3 -43.50 -13.65 1.39
CA ASP A 3 -42.48 -13.52 0.33
C ASP A 3 -42.26 -12.09 -0.19
N GLN A 4 -42.97 -11.09 0.34
CA GLN A 4 -42.82 -9.70 -0.10
C GLN A 4 -41.78 -8.89 0.72
N SER A 5 -41.39 -9.35 1.92
CA SER A 5 -40.48 -8.59 2.79
C SER A 5 -38.99 -8.71 2.43
N ARG A 6 -38.53 -9.87 1.89
CA ARG A 6 -37.13 -10.06 1.47
C ARG A 6 -36.75 -9.23 0.23
N SER A 7 -37.71 -9.01 -0.66
CA SER A 7 -37.58 -8.15 -1.85
C SER A 7 -37.36 -6.67 -1.49
N SER A 8 -38.05 -6.19 -0.45
CA SER A 8 -37.96 -4.78 0.00
C SER A 8 -36.61 -4.45 0.63
N LEU A 9 -36.02 -5.36 1.42
CA LEU A 9 -34.70 -5.18 2.04
C LEU A 9 -33.58 -5.12 0.99
N ASN A 10 -33.64 -5.98 -0.03
CA ASN A 10 -32.65 -6.00 -1.12
C ASN A 10 -32.78 -4.78 -2.06
N ARG A 11 -33.99 -4.24 -2.25
CA ARG A 11 -34.20 -2.97 -2.99
C ARG A 11 -33.71 -1.75 -2.20
N SER A 12 -33.80 -1.76 -0.87
CA SER A 12 -33.27 -0.68 -0.03
C SER A 12 -31.74 -0.69 0.04
N ARG A 13 -31.11 -1.87 0.02
CA ARG A 13 -29.64 -2.05 0.01
C ARG A 13 -28.96 -1.50 -1.25
N ARG A 14 -29.66 -1.48 -2.40
CA ARG A 14 -29.17 -0.86 -3.65
C ARG A 14 -29.32 0.66 -3.69
N ARG A 15 -30.11 1.27 -2.80
CA ARG A 15 -30.39 2.72 -2.85
C ARG A 15 -29.40 3.59 -2.08
N MET A 16 -28.55 3.03 -1.21
CA MET A 16 -27.68 3.84 -0.34
C MET A 16 -26.29 4.15 -0.93
N PHE A 17 -26.02 3.73 -2.16
CA PHE A 17 -24.81 4.10 -2.93
C PHE A 17 -25.13 5.01 -4.12
N SER A 18 -26.37 5.51 -4.25
CA SER A 18 -26.79 6.36 -5.37
C SER A 18 -26.28 7.81 -5.33
N GLU A 19 -25.38 8.16 -4.42
CA GLU A 19 -24.69 9.46 -4.45
C GLU A 19 -23.33 9.42 -5.16
N ILE A 20 -22.99 8.27 -5.78
CA ILE A 20 -22.09 8.24 -6.94
C ILE A 20 -23.01 8.09 -8.15
N ASP A 21 -23.18 9.17 -8.90
CA ASP A 21 -24.09 9.27 -10.07
C ASP A 21 -24.02 8.01 -10.96
N HIS A 22 -25.05 7.16 -10.88
CA HIS A 22 -25.15 5.86 -11.58
C HIS A 22 -25.86 6.00 -12.94
N SER A 23 -25.68 7.12 -13.63
CA SER A 23 -26.40 7.41 -14.88
C SER A 23 -25.72 6.87 -16.15
N PHE A 24 -25.08 5.70 -16.18
CA PHE A 24 -24.53 5.17 -17.44
C PHE A 24 -24.65 3.64 -17.55
N GLY A 25 -25.35 3.17 -18.59
CA GLY A 25 -25.81 1.79 -18.80
C GLY A 25 -24.76 0.72 -19.12
N GLU A 26 -25.25 -0.49 -19.41
CA GLU A 26 -24.59 -1.81 -19.38
C GLU A 26 -23.38 -2.07 -20.33
N HIS A 27 -22.72 -1.04 -20.86
CA HIS A 27 -21.54 -1.18 -21.72
C HIS A 27 -20.41 -0.20 -21.38
N TYR A 28 -20.06 -0.06 -20.11
CA TYR A 28 -18.97 0.80 -19.67
C TYR A 28 -17.77 0.01 -19.15
N HIS A 29 -16.82 -0.29 -20.05
CA HIS A 29 -15.44 -0.59 -19.65
C HIS A 29 -14.88 0.61 -18.87
N PHE A 30 -14.30 0.35 -17.69
CA PHE A 30 -13.62 1.39 -16.93
C PHE A 30 -12.55 2.08 -17.79
N ARG A 31 -12.67 3.41 -17.97
CA ARG A 31 -11.62 4.26 -18.55
C ARG A 31 -10.92 5.01 -17.42
N PRO A 32 -9.64 4.72 -17.13
CA PRO A 32 -8.93 5.42 -16.08
C PRO A 32 -8.76 6.91 -16.43
N ARG A 33 -8.90 7.79 -15.43
CA ARG A 33 -8.66 9.23 -15.56
C ARG A 33 -7.22 9.53 -15.96
N VAL A 34 -6.29 8.69 -15.53
CA VAL A 34 -4.87 8.78 -15.91
C VAL A 34 -4.50 7.54 -16.73
N PRO A 35 -3.97 7.70 -17.96
CA PRO A 35 -3.51 6.56 -18.75
C PRO A 35 -2.51 5.71 -17.97
N PHE A 36 -2.73 4.40 -17.96
CA PHE A 36 -1.76 3.44 -17.45
C PHE A 36 -0.54 3.41 -18.38
N ILE A 37 0.58 3.97 -17.92
CA ILE A 37 1.86 3.97 -18.62
C ILE A 37 2.77 2.91 -18.01
N SER A 38 3.63 2.30 -18.83
CA SER A 38 4.50 1.21 -18.40
C SER A 38 5.47 1.68 -17.31
N PHE A 39 5.96 0.75 -16.49
CA PHE A 39 7.02 1.08 -15.53
C PHE A 39 8.27 1.64 -16.22
N HIS A 40 8.62 1.13 -17.40
CA HIS A 40 9.77 1.65 -18.16
C HIS A 40 9.54 3.11 -18.55
N ASP A 41 8.36 3.47 -19.07
CA ASP A 41 8.05 4.86 -19.42
C ASP A 41 8.05 5.78 -18.20
N ARG A 42 7.52 5.29 -17.05
CA ARG A 42 7.59 6.01 -15.78
C ARG A 42 9.03 6.24 -15.35
N LEU A 43 9.86 5.20 -15.40
CA LEU A 43 11.27 5.26 -15.05
C LEU A 43 12.00 6.28 -15.92
N GLN A 44 11.80 6.26 -17.24
CA GLN A 44 12.42 7.21 -18.16
C GLN A 44 11.98 8.65 -17.88
N ARG A 45 10.67 8.90 -17.76
CA ARG A 45 10.14 10.24 -17.46
C ARG A 45 10.66 10.78 -16.13
N THR A 46 10.78 9.91 -15.13
CA THR A 46 11.13 10.33 -13.78
C THR A 46 12.64 10.50 -13.60
N ARG A 47 13.48 9.72 -14.30
CA ARG A 47 14.93 9.93 -14.33
C ARG A 47 15.31 11.32 -14.84
N LEU A 48 14.58 11.85 -15.81
CA LEU A 48 14.77 13.22 -16.30
C LEU A 48 14.51 14.28 -15.20
N LEU A 49 13.59 13.99 -14.28
CA LEU A 49 13.23 14.87 -13.17
C LEU A 49 14.19 14.77 -11.98
N PHE A 50 14.94 13.67 -11.85
CA PHE A 50 16.01 13.46 -10.88
C PHE A 50 17.39 13.70 -11.49
N SER A 51 17.48 14.47 -12.58
CA SER A 51 18.73 14.85 -13.26
C SER A 51 19.70 15.65 -12.38
N ASN A 52 19.25 16.12 -11.20
CA ASN A 52 20.14 16.55 -10.13
C ASN A 52 20.89 15.33 -9.60
N THR A 53 22.18 15.28 -9.86
CA THR A 53 23.06 14.15 -9.61
C THR A 53 22.95 13.72 -8.14
N VAL A 54 22.50 12.49 -7.89
CA VAL A 54 22.56 11.84 -6.57
C VAL A 54 23.97 12.02 -6.01
N PRO A 55 24.14 12.77 -4.88
CA PRO A 55 25.46 13.14 -4.39
C PRO A 55 26.31 11.91 -4.09
N ILE A 56 27.60 11.99 -4.41
CA ILE A 56 28.59 10.95 -4.14
C ILE A 56 29.38 11.36 -2.89
N ILE A 57 29.20 10.64 -1.79
CA ILE A 57 29.81 10.98 -0.48
C ILE A 57 30.88 9.95 -0.08
N GLY A 58 31.05 8.85 -0.81
CA GLY A 58 32.06 7.86 -0.45
C GLY A 58 32.39 6.85 -1.55
N ARG A 59 33.31 5.93 -1.21
CA ARG A 59 33.64 4.80 -2.07
C ARG A 59 32.43 3.85 -2.19
N TYR A 60 32.23 3.32 -3.39
CA TYR A 60 31.19 2.34 -3.75
C TYR A 60 31.08 1.14 -2.79
N SER A 61 32.16 0.80 -2.09
CA SER A 61 32.23 -0.32 -1.16
C SER A 61 31.66 -0.04 0.24
N ARG A 62 31.37 1.22 0.60
CA ARG A 62 30.86 1.56 1.94
C ARG A 62 29.34 1.33 1.98
N ARG A 63 28.93 0.20 2.55
CA ARG A 63 27.52 -0.21 2.70
C ARG A 63 26.79 0.49 3.84
N HIS A 64 27.50 0.84 4.91
CA HIS A 64 26.93 1.46 6.11
C HIS A 64 27.65 2.77 6.44
N HIS A 65 26.87 3.77 6.83
CA HIS A 65 27.42 5.09 7.12
C HIS A 65 28.19 5.13 8.45
N ASN A 66 27.71 4.42 9.47
CA ASN A 66 28.35 4.31 10.79
C ASN A 66 28.22 2.87 11.35
N GLU A 67 28.76 2.64 12.55
CA GLU A 67 28.71 1.34 13.22
C GLU A 67 27.30 0.95 13.66
N GLU A 68 26.49 1.92 14.10
CA GLU A 68 25.08 1.70 14.48
C GLU A 68 24.27 1.15 13.32
N ALA A 69 24.45 1.69 12.11
CA ALA A 69 23.82 1.18 10.89
C ALA A 69 24.28 -0.23 10.53
N ALA A 70 25.54 -0.58 10.79
CA ALA A 70 26.05 -1.93 10.58
C ALA A 70 25.48 -2.93 11.61
N ILE A 71 25.33 -2.50 12.88
CA ILE A 71 24.66 -3.28 13.93
C ILE A 71 23.18 -3.47 13.58
N GLY A 72 22.48 -2.38 13.24
CA GLY A 72 21.09 -2.38 12.82
C GLY A 72 20.85 -3.33 11.65
N TYR A 73 21.71 -3.29 10.64
CA TYR A 73 21.65 -4.20 9.49
C TYR A 73 21.62 -5.68 9.92
N ARG A 74 22.47 -6.09 10.87
CA ARG A 74 22.50 -7.47 11.35
C ARG A 74 21.18 -7.90 11.96
N TYR A 75 20.51 -7.02 12.70
CA TYR A 75 19.18 -7.30 13.25
C TYR A 75 18.11 -7.40 12.15
N LEU A 76 18.21 -6.60 11.09
CA LEU A 76 17.27 -6.67 9.96
C LEU A 76 17.40 -7.97 9.16
N CYS A 77 18.55 -8.63 9.17
CA CYS A 77 18.73 -9.93 8.51
C CYS A 77 17.87 -11.04 9.11
N LEU A 78 17.44 -10.91 10.37
CA LEU A 78 16.57 -11.88 11.04
C LEU A 78 15.09 -11.69 10.71
N ARG A 79 14.74 -10.59 10.04
CA ARG A 79 13.35 -10.19 9.77
C ARG A 79 12.96 -10.56 8.34
N GLY A 80 11.71 -11.01 8.19
CA GLY A 80 11.09 -11.22 6.89
C GLY A 80 10.65 -9.90 6.23
N PHE A 81 10.00 -10.01 5.07
CA PHE A 81 9.48 -8.87 4.31
C PHE A 81 7.98 -9.02 4.08
N VAL A 82 7.25 -7.90 4.12
CA VAL A 82 5.87 -7.82 3.61
C VAL A 82 5.94 -7.44 2.14
N VAL A 83 5.75 -8.42 1.25
CA VAL A 83 5.76 -8.20 -0.21
C VAL A 83 4.46 -7.50 -0.61
N GLN A 84 4.57 -6.46 -1.43
CA GLN A 84 3.38 -5.75 -1.93
C GLN A 84 2.55 -6.65 -2.85
N GLY A 85 1.23 -6.52 -2.75
CA GLY A 85 0.29 -7.16 -3.66
C GLY A 85 0.10 -6.37 -4.94
N SER A 86 -0.38 -7.04 -5.99
CA SER A 86 -0.70 -6.45 -7.28
C SER A 86 -2.08 -6.88 -7.75
N LEU A 87 -2.78 -5.96 -8.42
CA LEU A 87 -4.05 -6.21 -9.12
C LEU A 87 -3.83 -6.04 -10.63
N ASP A 88 -4.43 -6.92 -11.44
CA ASP A 88 -4.40 -6.78 -12.90
C ASP A 88 -5.60 -5.91 -13.36
N PRO A 89 -5.36 -4.72 -13.93
CA PRO A 89 -6.43 -3.86 -14.45
C PRO A 89 -7.23 -4.48 -15.61
N LYS A 90 -6.76 -5.60 -16.18
CA LYS A 90 -7.49 -6.32 -17.23
C LYS A 90 -8.59 -7.22 -16.70
N GLU A 91 -8.63 -7.50 -15.40
CA GLU A 91 -9.66 -8.35 -14.80
C GLU A 91 -10.97 -7.56 -14.61
N PRO A 92 -12.07 -7.87 -15.34
CA PRO A 92 -13.30 -7.08 -15.30
C PRO A 92 -13.98 -7.08 -13.92
N VAL A 93 -13.72 -8.12 -13.12
CA VAL A 93 -14.26 -8.26 -11.76
C VAL A 93 -13.70 -7.21 -10.79
N LEU A 94 -12.60 -6.54 -11.17
CA LEU A 94 -11.96 -5.51 -10.37
C LEU A 94 -12.38 -4.09 -10.76
N ASP A 95 -13.28 -3.91 -11.76
CA ASP A 95 -13.68 -2.60 -12.28
C ASP A 95 -14.13 -1.64 -11.17
N HIS A 96 -14.95 -2.12 -10.23
CA HIS A 96 -15.45 -1.31 -9.11
C HIS A 96 -14.33 -0.93 -8.13
N VAL A 97 -13.33 -1.79 -7.97
CA VAL A 97 -12.15 -1.54 -7.13
C VAL A 97 -11.26 -0.47 -7.80
N PHE A 98 -11.00 -0.61 -9.11
CA PHE A 98 -10.24 0.38 -9.89
C PHE A 98 -10.92 1.75 -9.98
N ARG A 99 -12.25 1.81 -10.01
CA ARG A 99 -12.99 3.09 -9.91
C ARG A 99 -12.69 3.83 -8.61
N VAL A 100 -12.64 3.13 -7.48
CA VAL A 100 -12.27 3.74 -6.19
C VAL A 100 -10.84 4.26 -6.24
N PHE A 101 -9.88 3.44 -6.70
CA PHE A 101 -8.48 3.88 -6.77
C PHE A 101 -8.25 5.07 -7.68
N ASP A 102 -8.90 5.09 -8.84
CA ASP A 102 -8.77 6.17 -9.81
C ASP A 102 -9.43 7.46 -9.33
N SER A 103 -10.51 7.34 -8.55
CA SER A 103 -11.16 8.50 -7.94
C SER A 103 -10.26 9.25 -6.94
N ILE A 104 -9.34 8.55 -6.27
CA ILE A 104 -8.36 9.13 -5.34
C ILE A 104 -6.94 9.25 -5.94
N GLY A 105 -6.74 8.81 -7.18
CA GLY A 105 -5.45 8.83 -7.89
C GLY A 105 -4.41 7.85 -7.35
N TRP A 106 -4.80 6.72 -6.77
CA TRP A 106 -3.91 5.74 -6.13
C TRP A 106 -3.66 4.48 -6.96
N SER A 107 -4.01 4.49 -8.25
CA SER A 107 -3.98 3.28 -9.08
C SER A 107 -2.60 2.63 -9.19
N TYR A 108 -1.52 3.40 -9.19
CA TYR A 108 -0.16 2.86 -9.26
C TYR A 108 0.35 2.28 -7.94
N THR A 109 -0.42 2.39 -6.84
CA THR A 109 -0.06 1.78 -5.55
C THR A 109 -0.23 0.27 -5.51
N MET A 110 -0.95 -0.31 -6.46
CA MET A 110 -1.16 -1.76 -6.60
C MET A 110 -0.83 -2.29 -8.00
N MET A 111 -0.17 -1.49 -8.83
CA MET A 111 0.29 -1.90 -10.15
C MET A 111 1.82 -1.87 -10.21
N HIS A 112 2.39 -2.64 -11.13
CA HIS A 112 3.83 -2.61 -11.41
C HIS A 112 4.70 -2.87 -10.17
N VAL A 113 4.32 -3.84 -9.34
CA VAL A 113 5.14 -4.28 -8.21
C VAL A 113 6.35 -5.06 -8.73
N HIS A 114 7.54 -4.47 -8.63
CA HIS A 114 8.79 -5.07 -9.09
C HIS A 114 9.53 -5.77 -7.95
N PRO A 115 10.28 -6.85 -8.24
CA PRO A 115 11.17 -7.48 -7.27
C PRO A 115 12.14 -6.49 -6.63
N PHE A 116 12.61 -6.82 -5.43
CA PHE A 116 13.60 -6.04 -4.70
C PHE A 116 14.80 -6.89 -4.31
N CYS A 117 15.98 -6.28 -4.22
CA CYS A 117 17.14 -6.91 -3.59
C CYS A 117 17.02 -6.77 -2.06
N PRO A 118 16.85 -7.87 -1.30
CA PRO A 118 16.67 -7.82 0.15
C PRO A 118 17.76 -7.04 0.87
N ARG A 119 19.01 -7.25 0.46
CA ARG A 119 20.18 -6.62 1.05
C ARG A 119 20.15 -5.11 0.89
N VAL A 120 19.82 -4.61 -0.30
CA VAL A 120 19.69 -3.16 -0.56
C VAL A 120 18.60 -2.55 0.30
N VAL A 121 17.46 -3.23 0.46
CA VAL A 121 16.37 -2.74 1.32
C VAL A 121 16.81 -2.69 2.79
N ARG A 122 17.54 -3.70 3.28
CA ARG A 122 18.08 -3.69 4.65
C ARG A 122 19.15 -2.60 4.83
N GLU A 123 20.03 -2.41 3.85
CA GLU A 123 21.01 -1.30 3.83
C GLU A 123 20.28 0.06 3.92
N PHE A 124 19.18 0.23 3.18
CA PHE A 124 18.36 1.44 3.24
C PHE A 124 17.80 1.68 4.65
N ILE A 125 17.14 0.67 5.23
CA ILE A 125 16.48 0.82 6.53
C ILE A 125 17.51 1.07 7.63
N SER A 126 18.65 0.39 7.59
CA SER A 126 19.67 0.56 8.63
C SER A 126 20.45 1.86 8.51
N ASN A 127 20.53 2.45 7.30
CA ASN A 127 21.19 3.73 7.09
C ASN A 127 20.30 4.95 7.38
N LYS A 128 18.98 4.81 7.61
CA LYS A 128 18.16 5.93 8.13
C LYS A 128 18.26 6.01 9.66
N PRO A 129 18.48 7.19 10.26
CA PRO A 129 18.64 8.50 9.61
C PRO A 129 20.12 8.81 9.27
N PHE A 130 20.46 8.84 7.98
CA PHE A 130 21.75 9.38 7.50
C PHE A 130 21.70 10.92 7.49
N ASP A 131 20.56 11.46 7.05
CA ASP A 131 20.12 12.85 7.17
C ASP A 131 18.56 12.90 7.16
N ASP A 132 17.96 14.09 7.25
CA ASP A 132 16.51 14.26 7.28
C ASP A 132 15.83 13.85 5.95
N GLU A 133 16.45 14.11 4.80
CA GLU A 133 15.81 14.00 3.48
C GLU A 133 16.30 12.85 2.59
N GLY A 134 17.28 12.07 3.03
CA GLY A 134 18.03 11.13 2.21
C GLY A 134 18.72 9.98 2.96
N VAL A 135 19.22 9.03 2.17
CA VAL A 135 19.76 7.74 2.66
C VAL A 135 21.02 7.39 1.90
N LEU A 136 22.08 7.10 2.63
CA LEU A 136 23.31 6.58 2.04
C LEU A 136 23.12 5.14 1.58
N ILE A 137 23.33 4.88 0.29
CA ILE A 137 23.38 3.54 -0.30
C ILE A 137 24.59 3.48 -1.23
N ARG A 138 25.57 2.63 -0.90
CA ARG A 138 26.69 2.30 -1.78
C ARG A 138 27.45 3.53 -2.31
N GLY A 139 27.69 4.50 -1.42
CA GLY A 139 28.40 5.75 -1.72
C GLY A 139 27.53 6.89 -2.24
N TYR A 140 26.22 6.67 -2.38
CA TYR A 140 25.26 7.63 -2.94
C TYR A 140 24.19 8.04 -1.93
N VAL A 141 23.73 9.30 -1.98
CA VAL A 141 22.62 9.78 -1.11
C VAL A 141 21.32 9.90 -1.89
N PHE A 142 20.43 8.93 -1.69
CA PHE A 142 19.11 8.90 -2.34
C PHE A 142 18.10 9.70 -1.53
N GLN A 143 17.30 10.54 -2.18
CA GLN A 143 16.24 11.28 -1.50
C GLN A 143 15.13 10.31 -1.07
N PHE A 144 14.65 10.47 0.16
CA PHE A 144 13.50 9.78 0.70
C PHE A 144 12.60 10.78 1.40
N THR A 145 11.65 11.34 0.66
CA THR A 145 10.67 12.31 1.15
C THR A 145 9.27 11.95 0.65
N PRO A 146 8.20 12.43 1.31
CA PRO A 146 6.82 12.25 0.83
C PRO A 146 6.62 12.63 -0.65
N ALA A 147 7.27 13.71 -1.10
CA ALA A 147 7.17 14.18 -2.48
C ALA A 147 7.79 13.19 -3.49
N VAL A 148 8.95 12.60 -3.16
CA VAL A 148 9.61 11.58 -4.00
C VAL A 148 8.76 10.31 -4.08
N ILE A 149 8.16 9.89 -2.96
CA ILE A 149 7.26 8.74 -2.93
C ILE A 149 6.01 9.01 -3.77
N ASN A 150 5.37 10.18 -3.61
CA ASN A 150 4.20 10.54 -4.41
C ASN A 150 4.51 10.55 -5.91
N ARG A 151 5.69 11.06 -6.30
CA ARG A 151 6.13 11.07 -7.70
C ARG A 151 6.32 9.66 -8.25
N LEU A 152 6.99 8.76 -7.50
CA LEU A 152 7.16 7.36 -7.87
C LEU A 152 5.80 6.67 -8.08
N MET A 153 4.88 6.91 -7.16
CA MET A 153 3.56 6.27 -7.14
C MET A 153 2.52 7.03 -7.97
N MET A 154 2.92 8.12 -8.65
CA MET A 154 2.05 9.01 -9.42
C MET A 154 0.77 9.42 -8.67
N THR A 155 0.87 9.59 -7.34
CA THR A 155 -0.24 10.00 -6.49
C THR A 155 -0.32 11.53 -6.43
N PRO A 156 -1.53 12.09 -6.22
CA PRO A 156 -1.71 13.54 -6.11
C PRO A 156 -0.85 14.13 -4.98
N ALA A 157 -0.30 15.32 -5.22
CA ALA A 157 0.26 16.13 -4.15
C ALA A 157 -0.88 16.65 -3.27
N VAL A 158 -0.81 16.35 -1.97
CA VAL A 158 -1.80 16.77 -0.98
C VAL A 158 -1.05 17.53 0.11
N GLU A 159 -1.32 18.83 0.21
CA GLU A 159 -0.67 19.72 1.20
C GLU A 159 -1.14 19.39 2.62
N TYR A 160 -2.45 19.30 2.82
CA TYR A 160 -3.08 18.93 4.10
C TYR A 160 -3.68 17.54 3.99
N SER A 161 -2.99 16.56 4.59
CA SER A 161 -3.49 15.17 4.62
C SER A 161 -4.64 15.06 5.61
N PHE A 162 -5.71 14.39 5.22
CA PHE A 162 -6.82 14.09 6.12
C PHE A 162 -6.37 13.20 7.29
N GLU A 163 -6.78 13.55 8.50
CA GLU A 163 -6.49 12.83 9.75
C GLU A 163 -7.36 11.57 9.89
N TRP A 164 -7.05 10.57 9.06
CA TRP A 164 -7.81 9.33 8.99
C TRP A 164 -7.77 8.50 10.30
N LYS A 165 -6.77 8.71 11.16
CA LYS A 165 -6.65 8.00 12.45
C LYS A 165 -7.75 8.38 13.44
N ASP A 166 -8.31 9.58 13.30
CA ASP A 166 -9.34 10.13 14.19
C ASP A 166 -10.77 9.80 13.74
N VAL A 167 -10.91 9.08 12.62
CA VAL A 167 -12.20 8.59 12.14
C VAL A 167 -12.86 7.72 13.21
N ASP A 168 -14.15 7.97 13.46
CA ASP A 168 -14.96 7.14 14.33
C ASP A 168 -15.05 5.71 13.78
N LEU A 169 -14.58 4.75 14.59
CA LEU A 169 -14.46 3.36 14.15
C LEU A 169 -15.83 2.73 13.90
N ASN A 170 -16.85 3.08 14.68
CA ASN A 170 -18.18 2.50 14.53
C ASN A 170 -18.83 2.98 13.23
N GLN A 171 -18.69 4.27 12.92
CA GLN A 171 -19.09 4.85 11.65
C GLN A 171 -18.36 4.19 10.47
N ALA A 172 -17.05 3.97 10.59
CA ALA A 172 -16.28 3.28 9.57
C ALA A 172 -16.80 1.86 9.32
N ILE A 173 -17.02 1.08 10.38
CA ILE A 173 -17.52 -0.29 10.28
C ILE A 173 -18.93 -0.34 9.69
N SER A 174 -19.85 0.52 10.14
CA SER A 174 -21.22 0.57 9.61
C SER A 174 -21.19 0.85 8.11
N HIS A 175 -20.41 1.84 7.68
CA HIS A 175 -20.30 2.19 6.27
C HIS A 175 -19.70 1.06 5.42
N LEU A 176 -18.59 0.46 5.88
CA LEU A 176 -17.87 -0.58 5.13
C LEU A 176 -18.59 -1.94 5.09
N THR A 177 -19.57 -2.16 5.97
CA THR A 177 -20.38 -3.39 6.02
C THR A 177 -21.80 -3.19 5.48
N GLY A 178 -22.16 -1.97 5.07
CA GLY A 178 -23.54 -1.64 4.66
C GLY A 178 -24.54 -1.82 5.80
N ASP A 179 -24.19 -1.32 6.98
CA ASP A 179 -24.95 -1.34 8.23
C ASP A 179 -25.23 -2.74 8.79
N GLN A 180 -24.49 -3.77 8.35
CA GLN A 180 -24.57 -5.11 8.95
C GLN A 180 -23.91 -5.17 10.32
N CYS A 181 -22.87 -4.36 10.54
CA CYS A 181 -22.20 -4.24 11.83
C CYS A 181 -22.27 -2.77 12.29
N SER A 182 -22.75 -2.52 13.50
CA SER A 182 -22.83 -1.17 14.08
C SER A 182 -21.54 -0.70 14.76
N GLY A 183 -20.54 -1.59 14.89
CA GLY A 183 -19.29 -1.27 15.57
C GLY A 183 -18.34 -2.46 15.69
N TRP A 184 -17.30 -2.30 16.51
CA TRP A 184 -16.23 -3.31 16.65
C TRP A 184 -16.71 -4.65 17.23
N THR A 185 -17.63 -4.61 18.18
CA THR A 185 -18.14 -5.83 18.83
C THR A 185 -18.91 -6.68 17.83
N GLY A 186 -18.46 -7.92 17.61
CA GLY A 186 -19.07 -8.84 16.65
C GLY A 186 -18.68 -8.58 15.18
N PHE A 187 -17.80 -7.61 14.92
CA PHE A 187 -17.27 -7.37 13.58
C PHE A 187 -16.37 -8.52 13.12
N ASN A 188 -16.46 -8.84 11.83
CA ASN A 188 -15.58 -9.77 11.14
C ASN A 188 -15.26 -9.18 9.75
N LEU A 189 -14.02 -9.32 9.28
CA LEU A 189 -13.61 -8.88 7.93
C LEU A 189 -14.49 -9.45 6.81
N ASN A 190 -15.07 -10.64 7.00
CA ASN A 190 -16.00 -11.23 6.04
C ASN A 190 -17.32 -10.45 5.90
N ALA A 191 -17.64 -9.55 6.85
CA ALA A 191 -18.82 -8.69 6.79
C ALA A 191 -18.63 -7.46 5.89
N LEU A 192 -17.39 -7.17 5.46
CA LEU A 192 -17.12 -6.10 4.49
C LEU A 192 -17.86 -6.40 3.18
N ILE A 193 -18.53 -5.39 2.62
CA ILE A 193 -19.18 -5.52 1.31
C ILE A 193 -18.17 -5.29 0.18
N ASN A 194 -18.46 -5.77 -1.03
CA ASN A 194 -17.70 -5.35 -2.21
C ASN A 194 -17.90 -3.84 -2.45
N PRO A 195 -16.86 -3.07 -2.80
CA PRO A 195 -15.47 -3.48 -3.12
C PRO A 195 -14.50 -3.54 -1.92
N PHE A 196 -14.97 -3.32 -0.69
CA PHE A 196 -14.12 -3.13 0.49
C PHE A 196 -13.34 -4.37 0.94
N GLN A 197 -13.77 -5.57 0.57
CA GLN A 197 -12.98 -6.79 0.81
C GLN A 197 -11.65 -6.75 0.05
N ALA A 198 -11.66 -6.48 -1.25
CA ALA A 198 -10.46 -6.36 -2.07
C ALA A 198 -9.60 -5.15 -1.64
N LEU A 199 -10.25 -4.02 -1.33
CA LEU A 199 -9.56 -2.84 -0.82
C LEU A 199 -8.85 -3.11 0.51
N TYR A 200 -9.42 -3.94 1.39
CA TYR A 200 -8.76 -4.33 2.64
C TYR A 200 -7.46 -5.08 2.38
N CYS A 201 -7.46 -6.06 1.46
CA CYS A 201 -6.24 -6.77 1.09
C CYS A 201 -5.17 -5.82 0.50
N VAL A 202 -5.59 -4.85 -0.31
CA VAL A 202 -4.67 -3.80 -0.82
C VAL A 202 -4.14 -2.94 0.32
N CYS A 203 -5.01 -2.54 1.27
CA CYS A 203 -4.60 -1.77 2.43
C CYS A 203 -3.58 -2.55 3.29
N GLU A 204 -3.82 -3.83 3.52
CA GLU A 204 -2.95 -4.72 4.29
C GLU A 204 -1.55 -4.88 3.68
N LEU A 205 -1.43 -4.97 2.36
CA LEU A 205 -0.15 -5.24 1.71
C LEU A 205 0.56 -3.96 1.23
N ASN A 206 -0.19 -2.94 0.82
CA ASN A 206 0.35 -1.83 0.03
C ASN A 206 0.22 -0.46 0.66
N TRP A 207 -0.69 -0.24 1.62
CA TRP A 207 -0.93 1.10 2.18
C TRP A 207 -0.59 1.19 3.66
N LEU A 208 -0.98 0.18 4.44
CA LEU A 208 -0.78 0.09 5.89
C LEU A 208 -0.40 -1.35 6.29
N PRO A 209 0.76 -1.85 5.82
CA PRO A 209 1.29 -3.15 6.21
C PRO A 209 1.71 -3.19 7.67
N GLY A 210 1.50 -4.35 8.28
CA GLY A 210 1.76 -4.54 9.70
C GLY A 210 1.17 -5.84 10.23
N PRO A 211 1.33 -6.13 11.53
CA PRO A 211 0.83 -7.35 12.15
C PRO A 211 -0.70 -7.37 12.21
N GLU A 212 -1.29 -8.56 12.14
CA GLU A 212 -2.73 -8.81 12.33
C GLU A 212 -3.14 -8.66 13.80
N SER A 213 -3.02 -7.43 14.31
CA SER A 213 -3.46 -7.02 15.64
C SER A 213 -4.74 -6.18 15.53
N ASP A 214 -5.59 -6.23 16.55
CA ASP A 214 -6.81 -5.42 16.62
C ASP A 214 -6.56 -3.94 16.31
N SER A 215 -5.49 -3.37 16.86
CA SER A 215 -5.15 -1.96 16.60
C SER A 215 -4.84 -1.70 15.13
N MET A 216 -4.15 -2.62 14.46
CA MET A 216 -3.82 -2.48 13.04
C MET A 216 -5.06 -2.64 12.16
N ILE A 217 -5.90 -3.64 12.45
CA ILE A 217 -7.16 -3.86 11.75
C ILE A 217 -8.06 -2.62 11.86
N LYS A 218 -8.21 -2.05 13.06
CA LYS A 218 -8.97 -0.81 13.29
C LYS A 218 -8.43 0.35 12.47
N ASN A 219 -7.11 0.51 12.38
CA ASN A 219 -6.48 1.57 11.59
C ASN A 219 -6.72 1.36 10.09
N ARG A 220 -6.65 0.12 9.59
CA ARG A 220 -6.97 -0.18 8.18
C ARG A 220 -8.43 0.15 7.86
N LEU A 221 -9.37 -0.18 8.74
CA LEU A 221 -10.79 0.15 8.54
C LEU A 221 -11.03 1.66 8.50
N ARG A 222 -10.37 2.43 9.37
CA ARG A 222 -10.43 3.89 9.34
C ARG A 222 -9.87 4.49 8.05
N LEU A 223 -8.72 3.98 7.59
CA LEU A 223 -8.11 4.41 6.32
C LEU A 223 -9.01 4.08 5.13
N LEU A 224 -9.57 2.87 5.09
CA LEU A 224 -10.52 2.44 4.06
C LEU A 224 -11.77 3.31 4.02
N TYR A 225 -12.33 3.64 5.19
CA TYR A 225 -13.45 4.56 5.27
C TYR A 225 -13.10 5.94 4.71
N ALA A 226 -11.94 6.48 5.09
CA ALA A 226 -11.49 7.77 4.59
C ALA A 226 -11.30 7.77 3.05
N VAL A 227 -10.75 6.68 2.50
CA VAL A 227 -10.66 6.43 1.05
C VAL A 227 -12.05 6.34 0.41
N ALA A 228 -12.99 5.61 1.00
CA ALA A 228 -14.35 5.46 0.50
C ALA A 228 -15.10 6.79 0.45
N LYS A 229 -14.79 7.71 1.37
CA LYS A 229 -15.33 9.08 1.42
C LYS A 229 -14.56 10.08 0.55
N LEU A 230 -13.59 9.61 -0.24
CA LEU A 230 -12.76 10.44 -1.12
C LEU A 230 -12.00 11.55 -0.38
N ASN A 231 -11.69 11.32 0.90
CA ASN A 231 -10.87 12.26 1.67
C ASN A 231 -9.46 12.32 1.07
N LYS A 232 -8.90 13.53 1.01
CA LYS A 232 -7.56 13.74 0.45
C LYS A 232 -6.51 13.27 1.43
N ILE A 233 -5.82 12.18 1.11
CA ILE A 233 -4.73 11.62 1.94
C ILE A 233 -3.43 11.70 1.14
N ASN A 234 -2.38 12.21 1.78
CA ASN A 234 -1.05 12.22 1.18
C ASN A 234 -0.43 10.82 1.29
N PHE A 235 -0.41 10.07 0.19
CA PHE A 235 0.13 8.70 0.17
C PHE A 235 1.62 8.67 0.53
N GLY A 236 2.39 9.61 0.00
CA GLY A 236 3.82 9.72 0.29
C GLY A 236 4.10 9.95 1.77
N LEU A 237 3.30 10.78 2.44
CA LEU A 237 3.41 11.01 3.87
C LEU A 237 3.03 9.76 4.67
N LEU A 238 1.93 9.10 4.28
CA LEU A 238 1.49 7.83 4.87
C LEU A 238 2.59 6.77 4.85
N VAL A 239 3.30 6.62 3.72
CA VAL A 239 4.42 5.66 3.60
C VAL A 239 5.65 6.13 4.36
N TYR A 240 6.01 7.41 4.22
CA TYR A 240 7.18 7.99 4.88
C TYR A 240 7.14 7.78 6.39
N ASP A 241 6.03 8.14 7.04
CA ASP A 241 5.87 8.02 8.50
C ASP A 241 6.04 6.57 8.96
N GLN A 242 5.47 5.62 8.22
CA GLN A 242 5.58 4.19 8.54
C GLN A 242 7.02 3.68 8.42
N VAL A 243 7.75 4.09 7.39
CA VAL A 243 9.15 3.70 7.19
C VAL A 243 10.04 4.33 8.26
N ILE A 244 9.87 5.62 8.55
CA ILE A 244 10.62 6.30 9.62
C ILE A 244 10.34 5.63 10.97
N GLU A 245 9.08 5.33 11.28
CA GLU A 245 8.73 4.63 12.51
C GLU A 245 9.33 3.22 12.56
N MET A 246 9.39 2.50 11.45
CA MET A 246 10.07 1.20 11.36
C MET A 246 11.58 1.31 11.64
N THR A 247 12.24 2.38 11.17
CA THR A 247 13.69 2.59 11.41
C THR A 247 14.01 2.85 12.88
N ARG A 248 13.05 3.39 13.64
CA ARG A 248 13.16 3.63 15.09
C ARG A 248 12.88 2.37 15.93
N LYS A 249 12.18 1.38 15.37
CA LYS A 249 11.77 0.17 16.09
C LYS A 249 12.88 -0.87 16.13
N THR A 250 13.20 -1.31 17.35
CA THR A 250 14.15 -2.40 17.62
C THR A 250 13.48 -3.76 17.79
N LYS A 251 12.15 -3.87 17.66
CA LYS A 251 11.42 -5.14 17.83
C LYS A 251 11.66 -6.11 16.66
N TRP A 252 12.16 -7.30 16.98
CA TRP A 252 12.62 -8.30 16.01
C TRP A 252 11.50 -9.14 15.38
N ASP A 253 10.30 -9.10 15.94
CA ASP A 253 9.15 -9.93 15.56
C ASP A 253 8.32 -9.36 14.40
N THR A 254 8.67 -8.17 13.90
CA THR A 254 7.91 -7.51 12.84
C THR A 254 8.59 -7.66 11.49
N ASN A 255 7.85 -7.98 10.43
CA ASN A 255 8.41 -7.97 9.08
C ASN A 255 8.74 -6.55 8.60
N LEU A 256 9.68 -6.44 7.67
CA LEU A 256 10.06 -5.20 7.01
C LEU A 256 9.02 -4.83 5.97
N ILE A 257 8.55 -3.59 6.02
CA ILE A 257 7.46 -3.09 5.17
C ILE A 257 7.98 -2.31 3.96
N PHE A 258 7.17 -2.24 2.91
CA PHE A 258 7.43 -1.52 1.67
C PHE A 258 8.75 -1.85 0.93
N PRO A 259 9.24 -3.11 0.91
CA PRO A 259 10.51 -3.43 0.29
C PRO A 259 10.53 -3.16 -1.22
N ASN A 260 9.42 -3.48 -1.91
CA ASN A 260 9.25 -3.24 -3.34
C ASN A 260 9.27 -1.74 -3.67
N LEU A 261 8.59 -0.91 -2.87
CA LEU A 261 8.55 0.55 -3.04
C LEU A 261 9.92 1.17 -2.75
N ILE A 262 10.57 0.78 -1.65
CA ILE A 262 11.91 1.27 -1.29
C ILE A 262 12.90 1.00 -2.43
N TYR A 263 12.93 -0.25 -2.93
CA TYR A 263 13.87 -0.60 -3.99
C TYR A 263 13.58 0.14 -5.31
N GLN A 264 12.30 0.27 -5.69
CA GLN A 264 11.90 1.04 -6.87
C GLN A 264 12.25 2.53 -6.73
N LEU A 265 12.09 3.10 -5.53
CA LEU A 265 12.44 4.49 -5.21
C LEU A 265 13.95 4.75 -5.37
N LEU A 266 14.79 3.76 -5.06
CA LEU A 266 16.23 3.86 -5.34
C LEU A 266 16.47 3.82 -6.86
N MET A 267 15.97 2.78 -7.52
CA MET A 267 16.21 2.54 -8.96
C MET A 267 15.69 3.65 -9.88
N ILE A 268 14.65 4.39 -9.46
CA ILE A 268 14.10 5.51 -10.22
C ILE A 268 14.98 6.77 -10.16
N GLN A 269 15.68 6.97 -9.06
CA GLN A 269 16.63 8.07 -8.90
C GLN A 269 17.98 7.73 -9.54
N ARG A 270 18.48 6.51 -9.30
CA ARG A 270 19.75 6.03 -9.85
C ARG A 270 19.82 4.51 -9.79
N GLU A 271 20.45 3.91 -10.79
CA GLU A 271 20.77 2.48 -10.74
C GLU A 271 21.64 2.15 -9.52
N VAL A 272 21.20 1.18 -8.73
CA VAL A 272 21.92 0.71 -7.54
C VAL A 272 22.90 -0.38 -8.00
N PRO A 273 24.22 -0.17 -7.90
CA PRO A 273 25.19 -1.14 -8.40
C PRO A 273 25.17 -2.40 -7.55
N LEU A 274 24.90 -3.57 -8.13
CA LEU A 274 24.96 -4.86 -7.42
C LEU A 274 26.40 -5.21 -7.05
N LEU A 275 26.60 -5.66 -5.81
CA LEU A 275 27.90 -6.01 -5.25
C LEU A 275 27.99 -7.52 -4.98
N PRO A 276 29.21 -8.10 -4.95
CA PRO A 276 29.38 -9.49 -4.53
C PRO A 276 28.73 -9.76 -3.16
N GLY A 277 28.01 -10.89 -3.06
CA GLY A 277 27.28 -11.29 -1.85
C GLY A 277 25.89 -10.66 -1.69
N ASP A 278 25.42 -9.89 -2.68
CA ASP A 278 24.03 -9.48 -2.77
C ASP A 278 23.12 -10.68 -3.07
N GLU A 279 21.95 -10.69 -2.42
CA GLU A 279 20.91 -11.67 -2.65
C GLU A 279 20.21 -11.38 -3.99
N GLU A 280 19.82 -12.44 -4.70
CA GLU A 280 18.98 -12.34 -5.89
C GLU A 280 17.69 -11.55 -5.61
N PRO A 281 17.18 -10.76 -6.55
CA PRO A 281 15.92 -10.06 -6.36
C PRO A 281 14.73 -11.01 -6.11
N ILE A 282 13.97 -10.75 -5.06
CA ILE A 282 12.79 -11.53 -4.66
C ILE A 282 11.52 -10.66 -4.61
N GLY A 283 10.39 -11.28 -4.27
CA GLY A 283 9.14 -10.55 -3.98
C GLY A 283 8.49 -9.98 -5.22
N ARG A 284 8.31 -10.79 -6.27
CA ARG A 284 7.36 -10.46 -7.34
C ARG A 284 5.98 -10.19 -6.71
N GLY A 285 5.23 -9.22 -7.25
CA GLY A 285 3.94 -8.82 -6.70
C GLY A 285 3.02 -10.01 -6.46
N LEU A 286 2.42 -10.08 -5.28
CA LEU A 286 1.47 -11.13 -4.93
C LEU A 286 0.13 -10.82 -5.61
N PRO A 287 -0.46 -11.72 -6.41
CA PRO A 287 -1.78 -11.48 -6.97
C PRO A 287 -2.79 -11.38 -5.81
N ILE A 288 -3.46 -10.24 -5.69
CA ILE A 288 -4.53 -10.08 -4.69
C ILE A 288 -5.79 -10.73 -5.25
N GLN A 289 -6.02 -12.00 -4.92
CA GLN A 289 -7.21 -12.73 -5.31
C GLN A 289 -8.42 -12.21 -4.51
N GLY A 290 -9.33 -11.50 -5.19
CA GLY A 290 -10.36 -10.72 -4.51
C GLY A 290 -11.82 -11.07 -4.79
N LEU A 291 -12.20 -11.66 -5.94
CA LEU A 291 -13.63 -11.62 -6.33
C LEU A 291 -14.22 -12.82 -7.10
N ALA A 292 -13.56 -13.98 -7.21
CA ALA A 292 -14.15 -15.13 -7.91
C ALA A 292 -14.50 -16.31 -6.98
N GLY A 293 -15.81 -16.50 -6.77
CA GLY A 293 -16.48 -17.81 -6.77
C GLY A 293 -16.38 -18.69 -5.53
N ASP A 294 -17.54 -19.17 -5.08
CA ASP A 294 -17.76 -20.31 -4.21
C ASP A 294 -16.59 -21.31 -4.18
N THR A 295 -15.82 -21.29 -3.11
CA THR A 295 -15.03 -22.45 -2.68
C THR A 295 -15.58 -22.89 -1.35
N SER A 296 -16.60 -23.74 -1.42
CA SER A 296 -16.97 -24.67 -0.36
C SER A 296 -15.74 -25.51 -0.01
N GLY A 297 -15.04 -25.13 1.05
CA GLY A 297 -13.89 -25.81 1.64
C GLY A 297 -13.52 -25.12 2.95
N PRO A 298 -13.19 -25.87 4.02
CA PRO A 298 -13.22 -25.34 5.39
C PRO A 298 -12.07 -24.37 5.61
N ARG A 299 -12.36 -23.05 5.55
CA ARG A 299 -11.49 -22.05 6.15
C ARG A 299 -11.64 -22.21 7.66
N GLY A 300 -10.65 -22.89 8.24
CA GLY A 300 -10.58 -23.22 9.65
C GLY A 300 -10.91 -22.02 10.52
N CYS A 301 -11.90 -22.24 11.38
CA CYS A 301 -12.28 -21.36 12.47
C CYS A 301 -11.04 -21.11 13.35
N ARG A 302 -10.40 -19.94 13.24
CA ARG A 302 -9.45 -19.49 14.26
C ARG A 302 -10.21 -18.62 15.23
N ARG A 303 -10.70 -19.25 16.30
CA ARG A 303 -11.13 -18.56 17.51
C ARG A 303 -9.92 -17.84 18.10
N LEU A 304 -10.07 -16.54 18.33
CA LEU A 304 -9.21 -15.78 19.24
C LEU A 304 -9.58 -16.21 20.66
N TYR A 305 -8.58 -16.67 21.41
CA TYR A 305 -8.59 -16.62 22.86
C TYR A 305 -7.87 -15.34 23.28
#